data_AF-G0HVJ2-F1
#
_entry.id   AF-G0HVJ2-F1
#
_cell.length_a   1.000
_cell.length_b   1.000
_cell.length_c   1.000
_cell.angle_alpha   90.00
_cell.angle_beta   90.00
_cell.angle_gamma   90.00
#
_symmetry.space_group_name_H-M   'P 1'
#
loop_
_entity.id
_entity.type
_entity.pdbx_description
1 polymer ?
#
loop_
_entity_poly.entity_id
_entity_poly.type
_entity_poly.pdbx_seq_one_letter_code
_entity_poly.pdbx_strand_id
1 'polypeptide(L)'
;MVTVNDVDSRSYRAVEILLLLPTLLFGFLGLGLIVVGIGGESVGTGPLGMASIFGTFGVWYLGGIVVALISWLVTPVFLYFDTKKVQEADVDWDPNPVLYAVAGFFLGYLMKLHHLYKRHQYVVDWVDRDWWWTVVAIGAVLPPVCLVLGGVLASSGSIGIGLVLIGVGILTAVPFSVAIYRDATYVRLHSGAWQPNPGSYVGFSVFFFLFGPVVYPILGCYYLFRRHRAIGTL
;
A
#
# COMPACT_ATOMS: atom_id res chain seq x y z
N MET A 1 14.51 19.45 14.76
CA MET A 1 13.63 18.42 14.17
C MET A 1 14.43 17.13 14.17
N VAL A 2 13.96 16.10 14.87
CA VAL A 2 14.68 14.82 14.96
C VAL A 2 14.43 14.03 13.68
N THR A 3 15.48 13.48 13.09
CA THR A 3 15.44 12.75 11.82
C THR A 3 15.60 11.25 12.04
N VAL A 4 15.33 10.44 11.00
CA VAL A 4 15.53 8.98 11.10
C VAL A 4 17.02 8.57 11.24
N ASN A 5 17.98 9.49 11.07
CA ASN A 5 19.42 9.24 11.33
C ASN A 5 19.68 9.28 12.83
N ASP A 6 18.97 10.17 13.53
CA ASP A 6 19.06 10.33 14.98
C ASP A 6 18.37 9.16 15.70
N VAL A 7 17.37 8.54 15.04
CA VAL A 7 16.61 7.38 15.55
C VAL A 7 16.63 6.24 14.53
N ASP A 8 17.83 5.77 14.17
CA ASP A 8 17.98 4.68 13.20
C ASP A 8 17.41 3.37 13.75
N SER A 9 16.46 2.79 13.02
CA SER A 9 15.81 1.54 13.40
C SER A 9 15.48 0.70 12.17
N ARG A 10 16.05 -0.50 12.09
CA ARG A 10 15.65 -1.49 11.06
C ARG A 10 14.22 -1.98 11.27
N SER A 11 13.76 -2.02 12.52
CA SER A 11 12.39 -2.43 12.87
C SER A 11 11.35 -1.48 12.29
N TYR A 12 11.67 -0.19 12.18
CA TYR A 12 10.88 0.80 11.44
C TYR A 12 10.58 0.36 10.01
N ARG A 13 11.64 0.05 9.26
CA ARG A 13 11.57 -0.36 7.85
C ARG A 13 10.81 -1.67 7.70
N ALA A 14 10.97 -2.57 8.67
CA ALA A 14 10.16 -3.79 8.72
C ALA A 14 8.66 -3.48 8.92
N VAL A 15 8.30 -2.55 9.80
CA VAL A 15 6.90 -2.11 9.99
C VAL A 15 6.33 -1.50 8.72
N GLU A 16 7.11 -0.67 8.00
CA GLU A 16 6.70 -0.12 6.69
C GLU A 16 6.40 -1.25 5.68
N ILE A 17 7.31 -2.22 5.54
CA ILE A 17 7.15 -3.36 4.62
C ILE A 17 5.92 -4.18 4.98
N LEU A 18 5.75 -4.51 6.27
CA LEU A 18 4.61 -5.29 6.76
C LEU A 18 3.29 -4.57 6.60
N LEU A 19 3.28 -3.24 6.56
CA LEU A 19 2.08 -2.46 6.29
C LEU A 19 1.69 -2.51 4.81
N LEU A 20 2.68 -2.50 3.91
CA LEU A 20 2.48 -2.53 2.45
C LEU A 20 2.24 -3.93 1.90
N LEU A 21 2.60 -4.96 2.64
CA LEU A 21 2.52 -6.36 2.22
C LEU A 21 1.13 -6.83 1.73
N PRO A 22 -0.02 -6.34 2.25
CA PRO A 22 -1.33 -6.60 1.62
C PRO A 22 -1.42 -6.11 0.16
N THR A 23 -0.82 -4.96 -0.17
CA THR A 23 -0.83 -4.47 -1.56
C THR A 23 0.00 -5.34 -2.48
N LEU A 24 1.14 -5.86 -2.00
CA LEU A 24 1.97 -6.80 -2.73
C LEU A 24 1.21 -8.12 -2.99
N LEU A 25 0.44 -8.59 -2.01
CA LEU A 25 -0.44 -9.75 -2.16
C LEU A 25 -1.49 -9.52 -3.26
N PHE A 26 -2.09 -8.34 -3.34
CA PHE A 26 -2.97 -7.99 -4.47
C PHE A 26 -2.23 -7.94 -5.81
N GLY A 27 -0.97 -7.51 -5.84
CA GLY A 27 -0.14 -7.60 -7.05
C GLY A 27 -0.04 -9.02 -7.60
N PHE A 28 0.13 -10.02 -6.73
CA PHE A 28 0.13 -11.42 -7.14
C PHE A 28 -1.23 -11.89 -7.65
N LEU A 29 -2.33 -11.39 -7.10
CA LEU A 29 -3.66 -11.64 -7.68
C LEU A 29 -3.75 -11.06 -9.09
N GLY A 30 -3.30 -9.83 -9.29
CA GLY A 30 -3.27 -9.17 -10.60
C GLY A 30 -2.48 -9.99 -11.64
N LEU A 31 -1.29 -10.47 -11.26
CA LEU A 31 -0.49 -11.37 -12.11
C LEU A 31 -1.22 -12.68 -12.42
N GLY A 32 -1.84 -13.30 -11.43
CA GLY A 32 -2.64 -14.51 -11.62
C GLY A 32 -3.78 -14.30 -12.62
N LEU A 33 -4.51 -13.20 -12.51
CA LEU A 33 -5.59 -12.86 -13.44
C LEU A 33 -5.10 -12.59 -14.86
N ILE A 34 -3.91 -11.97 -15.02
CA ILE A 34 -3.27 -11.80 -16.34
C ILE A 34 -2.97 -13.16 -16.94
N VAL A 35 -2.33 -14.06 -16.19
CA VAL A 35 -1.98 -15.41 -16.66
C VAL A 35 -3.23 -16.18 -17.06
N VAL A 36 -4.29 -16.13 -16.24
CA VAL A 36 -5.58 -16.74 -16.57
C VAL A 36 -6.17 -16.13 -17.84
N GLY A 37 -6.21 -14.80 -17.95
CA GLY A 37 -6.80 -14.11 -19.10
C GLY A 37 -6.07 -14.38 -20.43
N ILE A 38 -4.74 -14.51 -20.41
CA ILE A 38 -3.94 -14.90 -21.58
C ILE A 38 -4.31 -16.32 -22.08
N GLY A 39 -4.85 -17.18 -21.20
CA GLY A 39 -5.34 -18.51 -21.54
C GLY A 39 -6.50 -18.53 -22.57
N GLY A 40 -7.12 -17.38 -22.87
CA GLY A 40 -8.05 -17.23 -24.00
C GLY A 40 -9.53 -17.56 -23.70
N GLU A 41 -10.32 -17.85 -24.74
CA GLU A 41 -11.78 -18.04 -24.67
C GLU A 41 -12.25 -19.33 -23.97
N SER A 42 -11.33 -20.26 -23.74
CA SER A 42 -11.54 -21.44 -22.89
C SER A 42 -11.59 -21.09 -21.38
N VAL A 43 -11.33 -19.83 -21.03
CA VAL A 43 -11.42 -19.29 -19.67
C VAL A 43 -12.88 -18.95 -19.37
N GLY A 44 -13.47 -19.64 -18.39
CA GLY A 44 -14.86 -19.48 -17.99
C GLY A 44 -15.86 -20.40 -18.71
N THR A 45 -15.42 -21.17 -19.72
CA THR A 45 -16.25 -22.18 -20.38
C THR A 45 -15.69 -23.59 -20.12
N GLY A 46 -16.49 -24.42 -19.44
CA GLY A 46 -16.13 -25.80 -19.12
C GLY A 46 -15.22 -26.00 -17.89
N PRO A 47 -14.98 -27.26 -17.49
CA PRO A 47 -14.33 -27.59 -16.21
C PRO A 47 -12.89 -27.09 -16.07
N LEU A 48 -12.11 -27.11 -17.16
CA LEU A 48 -10.69 -26.73 -17.14
C LEU A 48 -10.51 -25.22 -16.94
N GLY A 49 -11.33 -24.38 -17.57
CA GLY A 49 -11.30 -22.93 -17.39
C GLY A 49 -11.73 -22.50 -15.98
N MET A 50 -12.70 -23.21 -15.39
CA MET A 50 -13.07 -22.97 -13.98
C MET A 50 -11.95 -23.39 -13.03
N ALA A 51 -11.28 -24.51 -13.29
CA ALA A 51 -10.15 -24.97 -12.48
C ALA A 51 -8.99 -23.97 -12.47
N SER A 52 -8.67 -23.31 -13.58
CA SER A 52 -7.60 -22.30 -13.62
C SER A 52 -7.94 -21.04 -12.82
N ILE A 53 -9.21 -20.61 -12.85
CA ILE A 53 -9.70 -19.48 -12.03
C ILE A 53 -9.61 -19.85 -10.55
N PHE A 54 -10.19 -20.98 -10.15
CA PHE A 54 -10.15 -21.43 -8.75
C PHE A 54 -8.74 -21.70 -8.26
N GLY A 55 -7.87 -22.27 -9.10
CA GLY A 55 -6.45 -22.47 -8.78
C GLY A 55 -5.74 -21.15 -8.48
N THR A 56 -5.98 -20.12 -9.30
CA THR A 56 -5.41 -18.78 -9.09
C THR A 56 -5.87 -18.15 -7.78
N PHE A 57 -7.18 -18.15 -7.52
CA PHE A 57 -7.73 -17.62 -6.27
C PHE A 57 -7.29 -18.45 -5.06
N GLY A 58 -7.22 -19.78 -5.20
CA GLY A 58 -6.79 -20.69 -4.14
C GLY A 58 -5.33 -20.48 -3.75
N VAL A 59 -4.42 -20.38 -4.73
CA VAL A 59 -3.00 -20.09 -4.48
C VAL A 59 -2.83 -18.71 -3.85
N TRP A 60 -3.53 -17.69 -4.38
CA TRP A 60 -3.51 -16.34 -3.82
C TRP A 60 -4.01 -16.32 -2.36
N TYR A 61 -5.12 -17.00 -2.08
CA TYR A 61 -5.71 -17.06 -0.74
C TYR A 61 -4.81 -17.78 0.26
N LEU A 62 -4.28 -18.95 -0.10
CA LEU A 62 -3.35 -19.70 0.76
C LEU A 62 -2.04 -18.94 1.00
N GLY A 63 -1.47 -18.35 -0.06
CA GLY A 63 -0.31 -17.46 0.07
C GLY A 63 -0.62 -16.28 0.99
N GLY A 64 -1.80 -15.69 0.86
CA GLY A 64 -2.30 -14.62 1.72
C GLY A 64 -2.40 -15.02 3.19
N ILE A 65 -2.90 -16.21 3.50
CA ILE A 65 -2.94 -16.73 4.88
C ILE A 65 -1.52 -16.86 5.45
N VAL A 66 -0.60 -17.48 4.72
CA VAL A 66 0.80 -17.65 5.17
C VAL A 66 1.44 -16.29 5.45
N VAL A 67 1.27 -15.36 4.53
CA VAL A 67 1.79 -14.00 4.62
C VAL A 67 1.15 -13.22 5.78
N ALA A 68 -0.16 -13.37 6.01
CA ALA A 68 -0.86 -12.78 7.13
C ALA A 68 -0.39 -13.35 8.48
N LEU A 69 -0.18 -14.66 8.57
CA LEU A 69 0.34 -15.32 9.78
C LEU A 69 1.76 -14.86 10.10
N ILE A 70 2.64 -14.80 9.09
CA ILE A 70 4.00 -14.26 9.26
C ILE A 70 3.91 -12.82 9.74
N SER A 71 3.13 -11.96 9.06
CA SER A 71 2.96 -10.57 9.48
C SER A 71 2.43 -10.47 10.91
N TRP A 72 1.48 -11.30 11.31
CA TRP A 72 0.89 -11.29 12.64
C TRP A 72 1.91 -11.64 13.72
N LEU A 73 2.74 -12.67 13.50
CA LEU A 73 3.75 -13.11 14.47
C LEU A 73 4.89 -12.11 14.64
N VAL A 74 5.33 -11.46 13.54
CA VAL A 74 6.50 -10.57 13.58
C VAL A 74 6.15 -9.11 13.92
N THR A 75 4.89 -8.68 13.72
CA THR A 75 4.46 -7.30 14.01
C THR A 75 4.75 -6.87 15.45
N PRO A 76 4.39 -7.65 16.50
CA PRO A 76 4.69 -7.31 17.90
C PRO A 76 6.17 -7.07 18.14
N VAL A 77 7.02 -7.91 17.54
CA VAL A 77 8.48 -7.87 17.71
C VAL A 77 9.04 -6.58 17.13
N PHE A 78 8.67 -6.24 15.90
CA PHE A 78 9.17 -5.01 15.28
C PHE A 78 8.62 -3.75 15.94
N LEU A 79 7.35 -3.74 16.34
CA LEU A 79 6.79 -2.62 17.09
C LEU A 79 7.49 -2.41 18.43
N TYR A 80 7.78 -3.47 19.17
CA TYR A 80 8.53 -3.39 20.44
C TYR A 80 9.91 -2.76 20.24
N PHE A 81 10.71 -3.32 19.35
CA PHE A 81 12.09 -2.86 19.15
C PHE A 81 12.15 -1.44 18.62
N ASP A 82 11.19 -1.07 17.76
CA ASP A 82 11.16 0.27 17.22
C ASP A 82 10.74 1.32 18.25
N THR A 83 9.67 1.05 18.99
CA THR A 83 9.19 1.98 20.03
C THR A 83 10.18 2.12 21.18
N LYS A 84 10.90 1.05 21.53
CA LYS A 84 12.01 1.13 22.50
C LYS A 84 13.09 2.12 22.03
N LYS A 85 13.48 2.06 20.75
CA LYS A 85 14.46 3.02 20.20
C LYS A 85 13.95 4.45 20.19
N VAL A 86 12.67 4.65 19.88
CA VAL A 86 12.05 5.99 19.92
C VAL A 86 12.03 6.54 21.35
N GLN A 87 11.70 5.70 22.33
CA GLN A 87 11.72 6.06 23.75
C GLN A 87 13.14 6.39 24.22
N GLU A 88 14.16 5.60 23.83
CA GLU A 88 15.57 5.85 24.15
C GLU A 88 16.11 7.15 23.53
N ALA A 89 15.54 7.59 22.41
CA ALA A 89 15.94 8.83 21.74
C ALA A 89 15.35 10.10 22.38
N ASP A 90 14.52 9.96 23.42
CA ASP A 90 13.94 11.07 24.21
C ASP A 90 13.31 12.18 23.34
N VAL A 91 12.55 11.77 22.33
CA VAL A 91 11.71 12.69 21.55
C VAL A 91 10.46 13.04 22.35
N ASP A 92 9.71 14.08 21.94
CA ASP A 92 8.44 14.51 22.57
C ASP A 92 7.29 13.48 22.54
N TRP A 93 7.59 12.23 22.16
CA TRP A 93 6.71 11.09 22.19
C TRP A 93 7.36 9.95 22.99
N ASP A 94 6.72 9.59 24.09
CA ASP A 94 7.13 8.48 24.98
C ASP A 94 6.24 7.24 24.77
N PRO A 95 6.51 6.39 23.75
CA PRO A 95 5.74 5.17 23.54
C PRO A 95 6.11 4.11 24.58
N ASN A 96 5.11 3.44 25.16
CA ASN A 96 5.34 2.24 25.94
C ASN A 96 5.58 1.02 25.01
N PRO A 97 6.79 0.43 24.98
CA PRO A 97 7.10 -0.61 24.00
C PRO A 97 6.32 -1.91 24.21
N VAL A 98 6.04 -2.26 25.47
CA VAL A 98 5.25 -3.45 25.82
C VAL A 98 3.80 -3.29 25.36
N LEU A 99 3.22 -2.10 25.55
CA LEU A 99 1.86 -1.82 25.07
C LEU A 99 1.77 -1.91 23.55
N TYR A 100 2.75 -1.38 22.82
CA TYR A 100 2.80 -1.49 21.36
C TYR A 100 2.97 -2.93 20.87
N ALA A 101 3.73 -3.76 21.59
CA ALA A 101 3.88 -5.18 21.28
C ALA A 101 2.56 -5.93 21.49
N VAL A 102 1.94 -5.78 22.67
CA VAL A 102 0.67 -6.45 23.02
C VAL A 102 -0.45 -5.99 22.10
N ALA A 103 -0.62 -4.67 21.92
CA ALA A 103 -1.60 -4.16 20.98
C ALA A 103 -1.27 -4.58 19.54
N GLY A 104 0.02 -4.66 19.17
CA GLY A 104 0.46 -5.16 17.87
C GLY A 104 0.08 -6.62 17.61
N PHE A 105 -0.05 -7.43 18.66
CA PHE A 105 -0.49 -8.81 18.55
C PHE A 105 -2.01 -8.90 18.29
N PHE A 106 -2.82 -8.11 19.01
CA PHE A 106 -4.28 -8.15 18.88
C PHE A 106 -4.84 -7.27 17.76
N LEU A 107 -4.16 -6.18 17.43
CA LEU A 107 -4.61 -5.11 16.52
C LEU A 107 -3.59 -4.83 15.41
N GLY A 108 -2.82 -5.85 14.99
CA GLY A 108 -1.58 -5.69 14.23
C GLY A 108 -1.60 -4.67 13.09
N TYR A 109 -2.57 -4.72 12.19
CA TYR A 109 -2.64 -3.74 11.10
C TYR A 109 -2.87 -2.30 11.60
N LEU A 110 -3.81 -2.11 12.53
CA LEU A 110 -4.11 -0.81 13.11
C LEU A 110 -2.92 -0.24 13.90
N MET A 111 -2.18 -1.10 14.60
CA MET A 111 -1.01 -0.66 15.35
C MET A 111 0.18 -0.29 14.46
N LYS A 112 0.37 -0.98 13.33
CA LYS A 112 1.34 -0.53 12.31
C LYS A 112 0.99 0.87 11.79
N LEU A 113 -0.28 1.13 11.50
CA LEU A 113 -0.75 2.44 11.06
C LEU A 113 -0.58 3.52 12.13
N HIS A 114 -1.07 3.27 13.34
CA HIS A 114 -0.97 4.21 14.44
C HIS A 114 0.50 4.52 14.77
N HIS A 115 1.35 3.50 14.77
CA HIS A 115 2.79 3.65 14.96
C HIS A 115 3.43 4.56 13.90
N LEU A 116 3.24 4.27 12.60
CA LEU A 116 3.80 5.11 11.53
C LEU A 116 3.24 6.53 11.57
N TYR A 117 1.93 6.66 11.79
CA TYR A 117 1.27 7.96 11.93
C TYR A 117 1.94 8.81 13.01
N LYS A 118 2.09 8.25 14.22
CA LYS A 118 2.74 8.91 15.35
C LYS A 118 4.20 9.19 15.05
N ARG A 119 4.95 8.20 14.58
CA ARG A 119 6.37 8.38 14.31
C ARG A 119 6.63 9.53 13.33
N HIS A 120 5.87 9.64 12.25
CA HIS A 120 6.02 10.76 11.30
C HIS A 120 5.66 12.15 11.86
N GLN A 121 4.99 12.21 13.02
CA GLN A 121 4.77 13.48 13.73
C GLN A 121 6.03 13.96 14.46
N TYR A 122 6.85 13.04 14.98
CA TYR A 122 7.98 13.36 15.88
C TYR A 122 9.35 13.13 15.25
N VAL A 123 9.45 12.13 14.38
CA VAL A 123 10.67 11.73 13.68
C VAL A 123 10.45 11.87 12.19
N VAL A 124 11.29 12.67 11.56
CA VAL A 124 11.21 12.95 10.14
C VAL A 124 12.05 11.95 9.35
N ASP A 125 11.39 11.25 8.44
CA ASP A 125 12.05 10.38 7.47
C ASP A 125 12.48 11.19 6.23
N TRP A 126 13.56 10.81 5.55
CA TRP A 126 13.97 11.45 4.30
C TRP A 126 13.66 10.59 3.08
N VAL A 127 13.32 11.27 1.99
CA VAL A 127 13.20 10.71 0.64
C VAL A 127 13.93 11.66 -0.29
N ASP A 128 14.96 11.18 -0.96
CA ASP A 128 15.87 12.05 -1.75
C ASP A 128 15.29 12.48 -3.11
N ARG A 129 14.16 11.90 -3.51
CA ARG A 129 13.63 12.01 -4.88
C ARG A 129 12.19 12.48 -4.92
N ASP A 130 11.92 13.40 -5.83
CA ASP A 130 10.64 14.06 -6.04
C ASP A 130 9.71 13.32 -7.02
N TRP A 131 10.22 12.52 -7.95
CA TRP A 131 9.45 11.86 -9.04
C TRP A 131 8.29 10.94 -8.61
N TRP A 132 8.15 10.64 -7.32
CA TRP A 132 7.07 9.81 -6.78
C TRP A 132 5.68 10.37 -7.12
N TRP A 133 5.53 11.69 -7.24
CA TRP A 133 4.27 12.32 -7.66
C TRP A 133 3.78 11.81 -9.03
N THR A 134 4.69 11.48 -9.95
CA THR A 134 4.35 10.94 -11.27
C THR A 134 3.70 9.55 -11.12
N VAL A 135 4.22 8.72 -10.21
CA VAL A 135 3.62 7.40 -9.92
C VAL A 135 2.28 7.56 -9.21
N VAL A 136 2.12 8.57 -8.35
CA VAL A 136 0.81 8.91 -7.76
C VAL A 136 -0.18 9.28 -8.86
N ALA A 137 0.22 10.12 -9.82
CA ALA A 137 -0.64 10.52 -10.95
C ALA A 137 -1.04 9.33 -11.83
N ILE A 138 -0.08 8.47 -12.19
CA ILE A 138 -0.36 7.25 -12.96
C ILE A 138 -1.29 6.33 -12.17
N GLY A 139 -1.00 6.08 -10.89
CA GLY A 139 -1.79 5.19 -10.04
C GLY A 139 -3.18 5.73 -9.71
N ALA A 140 -3.42 7.03 -9.82
CA ALA A 140 -4.74 7.63 -9.68
C ALA A 140 -5.64 7.40 -10.91
N VAL A 141 -5.06 7.13 -12.09
CA VAL A 141 -5.79 7.07 -13.37
C VAL A 141 -5.77 5.68 -13.99
N LEU A 142 -4.59 5.08 -14.14
CA LEU A 142 -4.40 3.83 -14.87
C LEU A 142 -5.16 2.65 -14.24
N PRO A 143 -5.06 2.39 -12.92
CA PRO A 143 -5.77 1.26 -12.32
C PRO A 143 -7.30 1.35 -12.47
N PRO A 144 -7.97 2.48 -12.14
CA PRO A 144 -9.40 2.65 -12.37
C PRO A 144 -9.83 2.42 -13.82
N VAL A 145 -9.09 2.97 -14.79
CA VAL A 145 -9.39 2.81 -16.22
C VAL A 145 -9.32 1.34 -16.62
N CYS A 146 -8.23 0.65 -16.27
CA CYS A 146 -8.06 -0.78 -16.56
C CYS A 146 -9.15 -1.63 -15.89
N LEU A 147 -9.50 -1.35 -14.64
CA LEU A 147 -10.54 -2.09 -13.92
C LEU A 147 -11.93 -1.89 -14.53
N VAL A 148 -12.29 -0.66 -14.89
CA VAL A 148 -13.59 -0.35 -15.53
C VAL A 148 -13.68 -0.98 -16.91
N LEU A 149 -12.67 -0.75 -17.76
CA LEU A 149 -12.65 -1.33 -19.12
C LEU A 149 -12.64 -2.86 -19.07
N GLY A 150 -11.86 -3.45 -18.16
CA GLY A 150 -11.81 -4.90 -17.98
C GLY A 150 -13.16 -5.48 -17.56
N GLY A 151 -13.87 -4.82 -16.64
CA GLY A 151 -15.24 -5.20 -16.26
C GLY A 151 -16.23 -5.12 -17.42
N VAL A 152 -16.18 -4.02 -18.20
CA VAL A 152 -17.04 -3.84 -19.40
C VAL A 152 -16.78 -4.95 -20.42
N LEU A 153 -15.52 -5.25 -20.74
CA LEU A 153 -15.17 -6.30 -21.70
C LEU A 153 -15.58 -7.70 -21.21
N ALA A 154 -15.34 -8.01 -19.94
CA ALA A 154 -15.75 -9.29 -19.35
C ALA A 154 -17.28 -9.47 -19.41
N SER A 155 -18.05 -8.42 -19.10
CA SER A 155 -19.52 -8.46 -19.18
C SER A 155 -20.07 -8.53 -20.62
N SER A 156 -19.28 -8.13 -21.61
CA SER A 156 -19.62 -8.18 -23.04
C SER A 156 -19.26 -9.52 -23.70
N GLY A 157 -18.76 -10.50 -22.93
CA GLY A 157 -18.38 -11.84 -23.40
C GLY A 157 -16.89 -12.01 -23.70
N SER A 158 -16.09 -10.94 -23.68
CA SER A 158 -14.63 -11.00 -23.88
C SER A 158 -13.89 -11.27 -22.57
N ILE A 159 -14.19 -12.41 -21.92
CA ILE A 159 -13.71 -12.76 -20.57
C ILE A 159 -12.19 -12.73 -20.47
N GLY A 160 -11.47 -13.35 -21.41
CA GLY A 160 -10.00 -13.40 -21.36
C GLY A 160 -9.35 -12.01 -21.34
N ILE A 161 -9.72 -11.15 -22.30
CA ILE A 161 -9.21 -9.76 -22.37
C ILE A 161 -9.65 -8.96 -21.14
N GLY A 162 -10.91 -9.14 -20.71
CA GLY A 162 -11.42 -8.51 -19.50
C GLY A 162 -10.59 -8.83 -18.26
N LEU A 163 -10.24 -10.11 -18.06
CA LEU A 163 -9.39 -10.56 -16.95
C LEU A 163 -7.96 -10.03 -17.05
N VAL A 164 -7.38 -9.94 -18.25
CA VAL A 164 -6.07 -9.30 -18.45
C VAL A 164 -6.12 -7.85 -18.00
N LEU A 165 -7.11 -7.06 -18.44
CA LEU A 165 -7.22 -5.66 -18.04
C LEU A 165 -7.49 -5.50 -16.54
N ILE A 166 -8.33 -6.34 -15.94
CA ILE A 166 -8.55 -6.34 -14.49
C ILE A 166 -7.22 -6.63 -13.77
N GLY A 167 -6.49 -7.65 -14.20
CA GLY A 167 -5.20 -8.02 -13.62
C GLY A 167 -4.15 -6.92 -13.75
N VAL A 168 -4.08 -6.25 -14.90
CA VAL A 168 -3.22 -5.05 -15.11
C VAL A 168 -3.66 -3.91 -14.20
N GLY A 169 -4.96 -3.68 -14.04
CA GLY A 169 -5.49 -2.68 -13.12
C GLY A 169 -5.06 -2.95 -11.68
N ILE A 170 -5.23 -4.17 -11.17
CA ILE A 170 -4.79 -4.55 -9.83
C ILE A 170 -3.27 -4.41 -9.69
N LEU A 171 -2.50 -4.87 -10.67
CA LEU A 171 -1.04 -4.84 -10.63
C LEU A 171 -0.50 -3.39 -10.60
N THR A 172 -1.09 -2.51 -11.41
CA THR A 172 -0.71 -1.10 -11.49
C THR A 172 -1.21 -0.26 -10.31
N ALA A 173 -2.15 -0.79 -9.50
CA ALA A 173 -2.57 -0.18 -8.24
C ALA A 173 -1.52 -0.35 -7.12
N VAL A 174 -0.65 -1.37 -7.19
CA VAL A 174 0.34 -1.66 -6.13
C VAL A 174 1.34 -0.51 -5.91
N PRO A 175 1.97 0.05 -6.97
CA PRO A 175 2.89 1.17 -6.80
C PRO A 175 2.25 2.43 -6.21
N PHE A 176 0.93 2.62 -6.34
CA PHE A 176 0.25 3.82 -5.85
C PHE A 176 0.40 4.01 -4.34
N SER A 177 0.23 2.93 -3.55
CA SER A 177 0.35 3.01 -2.09
C SER A 177 1.77 3.36 -1.64
N VAL A 178 2.77 2.81 -2.32
CA VAL A 178 4.18 3.13 -2.07
C VAL A 178 4.49 4.56 -2.49
N ALA A 179 4.01 4.97 -3.66
CA ALA A 179 4.27 6.29 -4.22
C ALA A 179 3.67 7.40 -3.37
N ILE A 180 2.42 7.27 -2.93
CA ILE A 180 1.77 8.30 -2.11
C ILE A 180 2.42 8.38 -0.73
N TYR A 181 2.88 7.26 -0.18
CA TYR A 181 3.66 7.24 1.05
C TYR A 181 4.98 8.01 0.90
N ARG A 182 5.76 7.67 -0.14
CA ARG A 182 7.09 8.27 -0.38
C ARG A 182 6.99 9.75 -0.75
N ASP A 183 6.05 10.11 -1.61
CA ASP A 183 5.84 11.52 -1.97
C ASP A 183 5.31 12.31 -0.76
N ALA A 184 4.45 11.75 0.09
CA ALA A 184 3.99 12.45 1.30
C ALA A 184 5.16 12.74 2.26
N THR A 185 6.08 11.79 2.41
CA THR A 185 7.31 12.01 3.19
C THR A 185 8.16 13.12 2.56
N TYR A 186 8.35 13.09 1.24
CA TYR A 186 9.07 14.13 0.50
C TYR A 186 8.44 15.53 0.68
N VAL A 187 7.13 15.65 0.49
CA VAL A 187 6.41 16.92 0.63
C VAL A 187 6.51 17.44 2.06
N ARG A 188 6.37 16.57 3.07
CA ARG A 188 6.48 16.96 4.48
C ARG A 188 7.83 17.59 4.82
N LEU A 189 8.93 17.15 4.17
CA LEU A 189 10.27 17.70 4.34
C LEU A 189 10.45 19.07 3.69
N HIS A 190 9.90 19.24 2.48
CA HIS A 190 10.19 20.39 1.62
C HIS A 190 9.12 21.49 1.68
N SER A 191 7.97 21.22 2.33
CA SER A 191 6.83 22.13 2.42
C SER A 191 6.67 22.71 3.82
N GLY A 192 6.77 24.04 3.92
CA GLY A 192 6.33 24.76 5.12
C GLY A 192 4.82 24.96 5.21
N ALA A 193 4.11 24.97 4.07
CA ALA A 193 2.69 25.35 3.99
C ALA A 193 1.71 24.19 4.19
N TRP A 194 2.14 22.96 3.90
CA TRP A 194 1.34 21.76 4.04
C TRP A 194 2.21 20.56 4.40
N GLN A 195 1.90 19.93 5.53
CA GLN A 195 2.64 18.79 6.06
C GLN A 195 1.76 17.53 6.04
N PRO A 196 1.65 16.82 4.90
CA PRO A 196 0.91 15.57 4.84
C PRO A 196 1.48 14.57 5.86
N ASN A 197 0.62 13.71 6.41
CA ASN A 197 1.06 12.58 7.24
C ASN A 197 1.18 11.33 6.33
N PRO A 198 2.40 10.80 6.10
CA PRO A 198 2.60 9.65 5.22
C PRO A 198 1.82 8.42 5.67
N GLY A 199 1.78 8.16 6.98
CA GLY A 199 1.03 7.05 7.60
C GLY A 199 -0.47 7.09 7.28
N SER A 200 -1.09 8.27 7.26
CA SER A 200 -2.49 8.43 6.87
C SER A 200 -2.73 8.13 5.39
N TYR A 201 -1.88 8.65 4.50
CA TYR A 201 -2.05 8.46 3.06
C TYR A 201 -1.88 7.01 2.62
N VAL A 202 -0.86 6.32 3.15
CA VAL A 202 -0.69 4.88 2.91
C VAL A 202 -1.81 4.08 3.55
N GLY A 203 -2.30 4.49 4.73
CA GLY A 203 -3.44 3.84 5.38
C GLY A 203 -4.69 3.88 4.52
N PHE A 204 -5.01 5.04 3.95
CA PHE A 204 -6.14 5.19 3.02
C PHE A 204 -5.95 4.38 1.75
N SER A 205 -4.77 4.41 1.13
CA SER A 205 -4.53 3.70 -0.13
C SER A 205 -4.60 2.18 0.03
N VAL A 206 -4.10 1.64 1.14
CA VAL A 206 -4.13 0.20 1.44
C VAL A 206 -5.53 -0.23 1.88
N PHE A 207 -6.18 0.51 2.78
CA PHE A 207 -7.50 0.16 3.32
C PHE A 207 -8.58 0.18 2.22
N PHE A 208 -8.52 1.16 1.32
CA PHE A 208 -9.48 1.31 0.23
C PHE A 208 -9.01 0.70 -1.09
N PHE A 209 -8.04 -0.21 -1.08
CA PHE A 209 -7.55 -0.87 -2.30
C PHE A 209 -8.68 -1.51 -3.12
N LEU A 210 -9.61 -2.20 -2.47
CA LEU A 210 -10.78 -2.83 -3.12
C LEU A 210 -11.74 -1.80 -3.75
N PHE A 211 -11.75 -0.56 -3.23
CA PHE A 211 -12.50 0.56 -3.79
C PHE A 211 -11.61 1.45 -4.67
N GLY A 212 -10.46 0.94 -5.12
CA GLY A 212 -9.47 1.64 -5.93
C GLY A 212 -10.05 2.42 -7.11
N PRO A 213 -10.99 1.87 -7.91
CA PRO A 213 -11.61 2.60 -9.02
C PRO A 213 -12.23 3.94 -8.64
N VAL A 214 -12.71 4.09 -7.41
CA VAL A 214 -13.37 5.31 -6.93
C VAL A 214 -12.42 6.10 -6.04
N VAL A 215 -11.73 5.43 -5.11
CA VAL A 215 -10.94 6.10 -4.07
C VAL A 215 -9.61 6.63 -4.60
N TYR A 216 -8.95 5.93 -5.53
CA TYR A 216 -7.63 6.34 -6.02
C TYR A 216 -7.68 7.63 -6.84
N PRO A 217 -8.66 7.84 -7.75
CA PRO A 217 -8.84 9.13 -8.40
C PRO A 217 -9.06 10.26 -7.40
N ILE A 218 -9.95 10.07 -6.42
CA ILE A 218 -10.29 11.10 -5.44
C ILE A 218 -9.07 11.46 -4.58
N LEU A 219 -8.44 10.43 -3.99
CA LEU A 219 -7.28 10.60 -3.12
C LEU A 219 -6.09 11.18 -3.88
N GLY A 220 -5.79 10.64 -5.06
CA GLY A 220 -4.69 11.08 -5.91
C GLY A 220 -4.86 12.51 -6.41
N CYS A 221 -6.04 12.86 -6.94
CA CYS A 221 -6.31 14.24 -7.40
C CYS A 221 -6.28 15.24 -6.25
N TYR A 222 -6.90 14.93 -5.11
CA TYR A 222 -6.83 15.80 -3.93
C TYR A 222 -5.38 15.99 -3.45
N TYR A 223 -4.64 14.89 -3.34
CA TYR A 223 -3.25 14.91 -2.92
C TYR A 223 -2.37 15.74 -3.87
N LEU A 224 -2.46 15.49 -5.18
CA LEU A 224 -1.66 16.20 -6.20
C LEU A 224 -2.01 17.69 -6.27
N PHE A 225 -3.28 18.04 -6.11
CA PHE A 225 -3.71 19.44 -6.03
C PHE A 225 -3.09 20.14 -4.81
N ARG A 226 -3.14 19.50 -3.65
CA ARG A 226 -2.53 20.02 -2.41
C ARG A 226 -1.01 20.12 -2.54
N ARG A 227 -0.36 19.12 -3.14
CA ARG A 227 1.08 19.10 -3.41
C ARG A 227 1.48 20.27 -4.31
N HIS A 228 0.79 20.45 -5.43
CA HIS A 228 1.08 21.52 -6.39
C HIS A 228 1.00 22.90 -5.73
N ARG A 229 0.01 23.14 -4.86
CA ARG A 229 -0.08 24.39 -4.09
C ARG A 229 1.03 24.58 -3.04
N ALA A 230 1.56 23.49 -2.52
CA ALA A 230 2.53 23.52 -1.43
C ALA A 230 3.97 23.69 -1.91
N ILE A 231 4.36 22.96 -2.96
CA ILE A 231 5.76 22.91 -3.45
C ILE A 231 5.87 22.93 -4.97
N GLY A 232 4.76 23.07 -5.71
CA GLY A 232 4.77 23.01 -7.18
C GLY A 232 4.82 21.57 -7.74
N THR A 233 5.04 21.49 -9.05
CA THR A 233 5.16 20.24 -9.84
C THR A 233 6.40 20.24 -10.75
N LEU A 234 7.30 21.22 -10.56
CA LEU A 234 8.54 21.42 -11.30
C LEU A 234 9.72 21.41 -10.32
#